data_AF-A0A662RPP0-F1
#
_entry.id   AF-A0A662RPP0-F1
#
_cell.length_a   1.000
_cell.length_b   1.000
_cell.length_c   1.000
_cell.angle_alpha   90.00
_cell.angle_beta   90.00
_cell.angle_gamma   90.00
#
_symmetry.space_group_name_H-M   'P 1'
#
loop_
_entity.id
_entity.type
_entity.pdbx_description
1 polymer ?
#
loop_
_entity_poly.entity_id
_entity_poly.type
_entity_poly.pdbx_seq_one_letter_code
_entity_poly.pdbx_strand_id
1 'polypeptide(L)'
;IEKGMDALEVEKGDPDLCVLTDATYVKIEGNTTEKYIDLIQNKTGCSIGKGNLLMFHRPTDYQLIIAMFKKGAKANNSYIIALKERDAEPKAVLTTVPIITKEEREEEWESEYWVNWETSADAKGNWTALEGDFGEIGLTRSDAFSITTIASIWSLDAPYDFLKCSEWHNHICPGVSAGYLITGYIQQNYPLKRGEKYIWIASPPWCKDDAIQTLLDLTPGKRSMFVKQLSEEQEAELPAGTAGILVKWNETAGKGTGVVVQFNWTEANAVSNLNGSSYFPPGFTANPLFWTSRLKGDWGLMLYLDSPEKFVEVAKEFDVTSEMLSLLEMAGVNPYVEIGMMGKTTV
;
A
#
# COMPACT_ATOMS: atom_id res chain seq x y z
N ILE A 1 21.17 -10.88 -12.32
CA ILE A 1 20.77 -11.72 -11.17
C ILE A 1 22.00 -12.29 -10.49
N GLU A 2 22.80 -13.17 -11.11
CA GLU A 2 24.02 -13.74 -10.47
C GLU A 2 24.97 -12.67 -9.91
N LYS A 3 25.34 -11.66 -10.70
CA LYS A 3 26.12 -10.49 -10.21
C LYS A 3 25.50 -9.80 -8.99
N GLY A 4 24.17 -9.77 -8.89
CA GLY A 4 23.48 -9.17 -7.76
C GLY A 4 23.45 -10.08 -6.53
N MET A 5 23.31 -11.39 -6.72
CA MET A 5 23.49 -12.37 -5.64
C MET A 5 24.90 -12.27 -5.04
N ASP A 6 25.92 -12.19 -5.91
CA ASP A 6 27.32 -12.02 -5.49
C ASP A 6 27.52 -10.69 -4.76
N ALA A 7 26.99 -9.59 -5.30
CA ALA A 7 27.13 -8.25 -4.71
C ALA A 7 26.40 -8.11 -3.35
N LEU A 8 25.32 -8.87 -3.15
CA LEU A 8 24.58 -8.93 -1.89
C LEU A 8 25.16 -9.98 -0.94
N GLU A 9 26.14 -10.77 -1.37
CA GLU A 9 26.71 -11.88 -0.58
C GLU A 9 25.62 -12.86 -0.11
N VAL A 10 24.77 -13.31 -1.04
CA VAL A 10 23.68 -14.27 -0.77
C VAL A 10 23.80 -15.50 -1.66
N GLU A 11 23.38 -16.64 -1.14
CA GLU A 11 23.32 -17.90 -1.89
C GLU A 11 21.90 -18.20 -2.38
N LYS A 12 21.79 -19.13 -3.33
CA LYS A 12 20.47 -19.58 -3.79
C LYS A 12 19.68 -20.19 -2.63
N GLY A 13 18.51 -19.66 -2.36
CA GLY A 13 17.62 -20.11 -1.29
C GLY A 13 17.87 -19.45 0.06
N ASP A 14 18.68 -18.39 0.11
CA ASP A 14 18.89 -17.56 1.29
C ASP A 14 17.54 -17.06 1.85
N PRO A 15 17.25 -17.30 3.15
CA PRO A 15 15.99 -16.87 3.77
C PRO A 15 15.86 -15.35 3.90
N ASP A 16 16.97 -14.62 3.92
CA ASP A 16 17.00 -13.16 4.07
C ASP A 16 16.92 -12.44 2.72
N LEU A 17 16.92 -13.18 1.61
CA LEU A 17 16.75 -12.63 0.28
C LEU A 17 15.28 -12.57 -0.11
N CYS A 18 14.85 -11.40 -0.59
CA CYS A 18 13.62 -11.25 -1.34
C CYS A 18 13.85 -10.58 -2.69
N VAL A 19 12.95 -10.89 -3.63
CA VAL A 19 12.94 -10.32 -4.97
C VAL A 19 11.59 -9.67 -5.23
N LEU A 20 11.58 -8.38 -5.59
CA LEU A 20 10.43 -7.70 -6.17
C LEU A 20 10.60 -7.65 -7.69
N THR A 21 9.51 -7.82 -8.43
CA THR A 21 9.52 -7.63 -9.87
C THR A 21 8.16 -7.17 -10.38
N ASP A 22 8.12 -6.43 -11.49
CA ASP A 22 6.90 -6.13 -12.22
C ASP A 22 6.66 -7.11 -13.40
N ALA A 23 7.47 -8.18 -13.47
CA ALA A 23 7.21 -9.30 -14.35
C ALA A 23 5.77 -9.82 -14.14
N THR A 24 5.15 -10.29 -15.24
CA THR A 24 3.72 -10.62 -15.40
C THR A 24 2.80 -9.43 -15.70
N TYR A 25 3.17 -8.20 -15.32
CA TYR A 25 2.39 -6.99 -15.66
C TYR A 25 2.93 -6.28 -16.91
N VAL A 26 4.26 -6.16 -17.00
CA VAL A 26 4.92 -5.46 -18.11
C VAL A 26 5.15 -6.37 -19.31
N LYS A 27 5.26 -5.78 -20.50
CA LYS A 27 5.61 -6.45 -21.75
C LYS A 27 6.87 -5.86 -22.34
N ILE A 28 7.75 -6.74 -22.83
CA ILE A 28 8.93 -6.33 -23.60
C ILE A 28 8.68 -6.68 -25.06
N GLU A 29 8.62 -5.65 -25.92
CA GLU A 29 8.37 -5.79 -27.36
C GLU A 29 7.09 -6.60 -27.65
N GLY A 30 6.03 -6.34 -26.87
CA GLY A 30 4.74 -7.02 -27.00
C GLY A 30 4.67 -8.42 -26.37
N ASN A 31 5.78 -8.99 -25.91
CA ASN A 31 5.82 -10.29 -25.25
C ASN A 31 5.60 -10.14 -23.75
N THR A 32 4.81 -11.05 -23.17
CA THR A 32 4.63 -11.16 -21.72
C THR A 32 5.92 -11.62 -21.03
N THR A 33 6.02 -11.35 -19.73
CA THR A 33 7.27 -11.44 -18.96
C THR A 33 7.29 -12.54 -17.91
N GLU A 34 6.32 -13.45 -17.89
CA GLU A 34 6.25 -14.57 -16.94
C GLU A 34 7.49 -15.46 -16.95
N LYS A 35 8.20 -15.60 -18.08
CA LYS A 35 9.48 -16.33 -18.14
C LYS A 35 10.55 -15.78 -17.19
N TYR A 36 10.47 -14.50 -16.81
CA TYR A 36 11.40 -13.91 -15.85
C TYR A 36 11.10 -14.37 -14.42
N ILE A 37 9.87 -14.77 -14.12
CA ILE A 37 9.53 -15.42 -12.86
C ILE A 37 10.30 -16.74 -12.75
N ASP A 38 10.24 -17.60 -13.77
CA ASP A 38 11.01 -18.85 -13.79
C ASP A 38 12.52 -18.60 -13.66
N LEU A 39 13.04 -17.58 -14.36
CA LEU A 39 14.44 -17.21 -14.27
C LEU A 39 14.83 -16.79 -12.85
N ILE A 40 14.04 -15.93 -12.21
CA ILE A 40 14.26 -15.48 -10.83
C ILE A 40 14.24 -16.70 -9.89
N GLN A 41 13.18 -17.51 -9.91
CA GLN A 41 13.06 -18.68 -9.05
C GLN A 41 14.24 -19.65 -9.22
N ASN A 42 14.66 -19.90 -10.47
CA ASN A 42 15.76 -20.82 -10.75
C ASN A 42 17.11 -20.31 -10.26
N LYS A 43 17.34 -18.99 -10.31
CA LYS A 43 18.63 -18.38 -9.93
C LYS A 43 18.71 -18.04 -8.44
N THR A 44 17.66 -17.47 -7.86
CA THR A 44 17.67 -16.99 -6.48
C THR A 44 17.09 -18.00 -5.48
N GLY A 45 16.22 -18.90 -5.93
CA GLY A 45 15.48 -19.81 -5.04
C GLY A 45 14.34 -19.14 -4.27
N CYS A 46 14.10 -17.85 -4.50
CA CYS A 46 12.91 -17.14 -4.03
C CYS A 46 11.67 -17.68 -4.75
N SER A 47 10.51 -17.63 -4.09
CA SER A 47 9.26 -18.11 -4.68
C SER A 47 8.04 -17.48 -4.01
N ILE A 48 6.92 -17.43 -4.72
CA ILE A 48 5.65 -16.91 -4.22
C ILE A 48 5.25 -17.62 -2.91
N GLY A 49 5.33 -18.95 -2.87
CA GLY A 49 4.96 -19.75 -1.69
C GLY A 49 5.86 -19.55 -0.47
N LYS A 50 7.08 -19.04 -0.65
CA LYS A 50 7.97 -18.65 0.47
C LYS A 50 7.72 -17.21 0.93
N GLY A 51 6.86 -16.46 0.24
CA GLY A 51 6.61 -15.06 0.52
C GLY A 51 7.78 -14.13 0.22
N ASN A 52 8.80 -14.58 -0.52
CA ASN A 52 10.01 -13.82 -0.83
C ASN A 52 10.25 -13.60 -2.34
N LEU A 53 9.25 -13.86 -3.17
CA LEU A 53 9.13 -13.35 -4.54
C LEU A 53 7.79 -12.65 -4.66
N LEU A 54 7.83 -11.34 -4.80
CA LEU A 54 6.65 -10.48 -4.84
C LEU A 54 6.54 -9.79 -6.20
N MET A 55 5.32 -9.63 -6.70
CA MET A 55 5.06 -8.99 -7.99
C MET A 55 4.31 -7.67 -7.81
N PHE A 56 4.85 -6.54 -8.26
CA PHE A 56 4.18 -5.24 -8.12
C PHE A 56 3.69 -4.69 -9.46
N HIS A 57 2.51 -4.09 -9.44
CA HIS A 57 1.84 -3.63 -10.66
C HIS A 57 2.57 -2.45 -11.33
N ARG A 58 2.73 -2.53 -12.65
CA ARG A 58 3.20 -1.44 -13.51
C ARG A 58 2.42 -1.38 -14.83
N PRO A 59 2.39 -0.21 -15.51
CA PRO A 59 1.85 -0.10 -16.86
C PRO A 59 2.51 -1.13 -17.80
N THR A 60 1.75 -1.64 -18.76
CA THR A 60 2.23 -2.72 -19.65
C THR A 60 3.45 -2.35 -20.49
N ASP A 61 3.64 -1.06 -20.80
CA ASP A 61 4.75 -0.52 -21.58
C ASP A 61 5.93 -0.04 -20.72
N TYR A 62 5.88 -0.30 -19.40
CA TYR A 62 6.98 0.01 -18.50
C TYR A 62 8.18 -0.94 -18.73
N GLN A 63 9.38 -0.49 -18.36
CA GLN A 63 10.57 -1.34 -18.38
C GLN A 63 10.47 -2.42 -17.29
N LEU A 64 11.02 -3.60 -17.55
CA LEU A 64 11.08 -4.67 -16.55
C LEU A 64 12.02 -4.31 -15.42
N ILE A 65 11.56 -4.49 -14.20
CA ILE A 65 12.33 -4.28 -12.97
C ILE A 65 12.48 -5.61 -12.23
N ILE A 66 13.70 -5.90 -11.79
CA ILE A 66 14.00 -6.98 -10.83
C ILE A 66 14.84 -6.37 -9.71
N ALA A 67 14.27 -6.24 -8.52
CA ALA A 67 14.93 -5.72 -7.33
C ALA A 67 15.20 -6.86 -6.36
N MET A 68 16.48 -7.14 -6.09
CA MET A 68 16.91 -8.10 -5.07
C MET A 68 17.30 -7.33 -3.81
N PHE A 69 16.86 -7.79 -2.65
CA PHE A 69 17.14 -7.12 -1.37
C PHE A 69 17.41 -8.13 -0.27
N LYS A 70 18.41 -7.82 0.56
CA LYS A 70 18.88 -8.65 1.67
C LYS A 70 18.47 -8.03 3.00
N LYS A 71 17.64 -8.74 3.76
CA LYS A 71 17.26 -8.38 5.14
C LYS A 71 18.50 -8.33 6.03
N GLY A 72 18.51 -7.42 7.01
CA GLY A 72 19.56 -7.29 8.02
C GLY A 72 20.84 -6.57 7.58
N ALA A 73 21.08 -6.36 6.29
CA ALA A 73 22.22 -5.59 5.80
C ALA A 73 21.97 -4.07 5.89
N LYS A 74 22.94 -3.34 6.47
CA LYS A 74 22.86 -1.88 6.70
C LYS A 74 23.29 -0.99 5.55
N ALA A 75 24.10 -1.52 4.65
CA ALA A 75 24.55 -0.83 3.46
C ALA A 75 24.61 -1.83 2.31
N ASN A 76 24.47 -1.33 1.08
CA ASN A 76 24.53 -2.13 -0.15
C ASN A 76 23.60 -3.36 -0.08
N ASN A 77 22.43 -3.19 0.51
CA ASN A 77 21.49 -4.26 0.79
C ASN A 77 20.55 -4.56 -0.38
N SER A 78 20.65 -3.80 -1.48
CA SER A 78 19.74 -3.91 -2.61
C SER A 78 20.48 -3.84 -3.95
N TYR A 79 20.12 -4.74 -4.86
CA TYR A 79 20.63 -4.77 -6.23
C TYR A 79 19.47 -4.71 -7.21
N ILE A 80 19.37 -3.59 -7.92
CA ILE A 80 18.22 -3.26 -8.78
C ILE A 80 18.63 -3.44 -10.23
N ILE A 81 17.80 -4.13 -11.01
CA ILE A 81 18.00 -4.37 -12.43
C ILE A 81 16.84 -3.76 -13.20
N ALA A 82 17.14 -2.99 -14.24
CA ALA A 82 16.17 -2.44 -15.19
C ALA A 82 16.48 -2.91 -16.61
N LEU A 83 15.45 -3.41 -17.30
CA LEU A 83 15.53 -3.90 -18.67
C LEU A 83 14.39 -3.34 -19.52
N LYS A 84 14.71 -2.44 -20.45
CA LYS A 84 13.73 -1.76 -21.30
C LYS A 84 13.37 -2.54 -22.57
N GLU A 85 14.37 -3.16 -23.19
CA GLU A 85 14.26 -3.85 -24.48
C GLU A 85 14.91 -5.22 -24.36
N ARG A 86 14.49 -6.19 -25.19
CA ARG A 86 14.90 -7.59 -25.01
C ARG A 86 16.40 -7.79 -25.23
N ASP A 87 16.93 -7.11 -26.24
CA ASP A 87 18.33 -7.25 -26.68
C ASP A 87 19.25 -6.16 -26.10
N ALA A 88 18.71 -5.26 -25.27
CA ALA A 88 19.49 -4.26 -24.57
C ALA A 88 20.26 -4.89 -23.40
N GLU A 89 21.43 -4.32 -23.09
CA GLU A 89 22.14 -4.67 -21.86
C GLU A 89 21.31 -4.20 -20.64
N PRO A 90 20.97 -5.10 -19.69
CA PRO A 90 20.29 -4.69 -18.48
C PRO A 90 21.15 -3.70 -17.69
N LYS A 91 20.56 -2.58 -17.28
CA LYS A 91 21.21 -1.66 -16.36
C LYS A 91 21.00 -2.16 -14.95
N ALA A 92 22.01 -1.99 -14.09
CA ALA A 92 21.89 -2.39 -12.70
C ALA A 92 22.71 -1.50 -11.76
N VAL A 93 22.24 -1.39 -10.53
CA VAL A 93 22.90 -0.61 -9.47
C VAL A 93 22.83 -1.36 -8.14
N LEU A 94 23.93 -1.33 -7.40
CA LEU A 94 24.01 -1.75 -6.01
C LEU A 94 23.78 -0.50 -5.14
N THR A 95 22.79 -0.53 -4.26
CA THR A 95 22.38 0.63 -3.46
C THR A 95 21.90 0.20 -2.08
N THR A 96 21.56 1.18 -1.24
CA THR A 96 21.04 0.97 0.10
C THR A 96 19.60 1.46 0.18
N VAL A 97 18.68 0.52 0.39
CA VAL A 97 17.28 0.81 0.71
C VAL A 97 17.14 0.91 2.23
N PRO A 98 16.39 1.90 2.77
CA PRO A 98 16.11 2.00 4.20
C PRO A 98 15.20 0.85 4.64
N ILE A 99 15.82 -0.22 5.12
CA ILE A 99 15.18 -1.36 5.76
C ILE A 99 15.57 -1.39 7.23
N ILE A 100 14.60 -1.74 8.07
CA ILE A 100 14.79 -1.91 9.50
C ILE A 100 14.42 -3.34 9.88
N THR A 101 15.09 -3.88 10.89
CA THR A 101 14.67 -5.17 11.45
C THR A 101 13.58 -4.97 12.49
N LYS A 102 12.90 -6.07 12.83
CA LYS A 102 11.90 -6.07 13.88
C LYS A 102 12.52 -5.68 15.23
N GLU A 103 13.70 -6.21 15.53
CA GLU A 103 14.42 -5.96 16.78
C GLU A 103 14.75 -4.47 16.91
N GLU A 104 15.27 -3.84 15.85
CA GLU A 104 15.58 -2.40 15.85
C GLU A 104 14.33 -1.56 16.08
N ARG A 105 13.23 -1.96 15.45
CA ARG A 105 11.93 -1.28 15.59
C ARG A 105 11.26 -1.55 16.95
N GLU A 106 11.65 -2.58 17.68
CA GLU A 106 11.12 -2.87 19.02
C GLU A 106 11.97 -2.24 20.12
N GLU A 107 13.29 -2.22 19.96
CA GLU A 107 14.24 -1.72 20.96
C GLU A 107 14.38 -0.19 20.91
N GLU A 108 14.34 0.41 19.72
CA GLU A 108 14.78 1.78 19.52
C GLU A 108 13.64 2.75 19.11
N TRP A 109 12.40 2.30 18.90
CA TRP A 109 11.31 3.14 18.35
C TRP A 109 11.07 4.46 19.09
N GLU A 110 11.25 4.44 20.41
CA GLU A 110 11.08 5.58 21.31
C GLU A 110 12.37 6.40 21.52
N SER A 111 13.48 6.01 20.88
CA SER A 111 14.74 6.73 21.00
C SER A 111 14.68 8.07 20.25
N GLU A 112 15.49 9.04 20.69
CA GLU A 112 15.52 10.39 20.10
C GLU A 112 15.79 10.35 18.58
N TYR A 113 16.56 9.36 18.13
CA TYR A 113 16.84 9.11 16.73
C TYR A 113 15.57 8.74 15.96
N TRP A 114 14.84 7.70 16.39
CA TRP A 114 13.64 7.23 15.69
C TRP A 114 12.48 8.21 15.76
N VAL A 115 12.33 8.91 16.88
CA VAL A 115 11.33 9.98 17.02
C VAL A 115 11.51 11.06 15.95
N ASN A 116 12.73 11.33 15.48
CA ASN A 116 13.00 12.37 14.47
C ASN A 116 13.54 11.82 13.13
N TRP A 117 13.51 10.50 12.93
CA TRP A 117 14.25 9.83 11.86
C TRP A 117 13.93 10.40 10.46
N GLU A 118 12.65 10.65 10.16
CA GLU A 118 12.20 11.10 8.85
C GLU A 118 12.75 12.47 8.46
N THR A 119 13.13 13.28 9.46
CA THR A 119 13.75 14.61 9.30
C THR A 119 15.27 14.59 9.47
N SER A 120 15.84 13.44 9.84
CA SER A 120 17.28 13.31 10.09
C SER A 120 18.11 13.55 8.83
N ALA A 121 19.35 14.00 9.03
CA ALA A 121 20.31 14.16 7.94
C ALA A 121 20.58 12.82 7.22
N ASP A 122 20.59 11.71 7.97
CA ASP A 122 20.80 10.37 7.45
C ASP A 122 19.65 9.93 6.54
N ALA A 123 18.40 10.06 6.98
CA ALA A 123 17.25 9.69 6.16
C ALA A 123 17.20 10.51 4.87
N LYS A 124 17.45 11.82 4.95
CA LYS A 124 17.50 12.71 3.79
C LYS A 124 18.65 12.34 2.84
N GLY A 125 19.84 12.11 3.39
CA GLY A 125 21.04 11.74 2.63
C GLY A 125 20.86 10.40 1.91
N ASN A 126 20.41 9.38 2.64
CA ASN A 126 20.14 8.05 2.09
C ASN A 126 19.08 8.09 0.99
N TRP A 127 17.99 8.82 1.19
CA TRP A 127 16.95 8.96 0.17
C TRP A 127 17.47 9.66 -1.09
N THR A 128 18.27 10.71 -0.92
CA THR A 128 18.85 11.46 -2.06
C THR A 128 19.83 10.58 -2.84
N ALA A 129 20.65 9.78 -2.16
CA ALA A 129 21.55 8.82 -2.82
C ALA A 129 20.77 7.75 -3.58
N LEU A 130 19.75 7.16 -2.95
CA LEU A 130 18.86 6.17 -3.56
C LEU A 130 18.20 6.71 -4.84
N GLU A 131 17.66 7.93 -4.82
CA GLU A 131 17.08 8.57 -6.01
C GLU A 131 18.13 8.75 -7.13
N GLY A 132 19.37 9.12 -6.77
CA GLY A 132 20.48 9.24 -7.71
C GLY A 132 20.82 7.91 -8.37
N ASP A 133 21.04 6.87 -7.58
CA ASP A 133 21.36 5.51 -8.02
C ASP A 133 20.29 4.94 -8.97
N PHE A 134 19.01 5.14 -8.62
CA PHE A 134 17.88 4.76 -9.48
C PHE A 134 17.89 5.53 -10.79
N GLY A 135 18.19 6.84 -10.75
CA GLY A 135 18.31 7.69 -11.93
C GLY A 135 19.37 7.21 -12.92
N GLU A 136 20.51 6.71 -12.44
CA GLU A 136 21.59 6.19 -13.30
C GLU A 136 21.14 5.02 -14.19
N ILE A 137 20.24 4.20 -13.68
CA ILE A 137 19.66 3.06 -14.40
C ILE A 137 18.33 3.37 -15.09
N GLY A 138 17.92 4.63 -15.11
CA GLY A 138 16.71 5.11 -15.80
C GLY A 138 15.42 4.86 -15.04
N LEU A 139 15.49 4.67 -13.72
CA LEU A 139 14.32 4.62 -12.84
C LEU A 139 14.02 6.00 -12.24
N THR A 140 12.80 6.13 -11.73
CA THR A 140 12.29 7.38 -11.16
C THR A 140 12.25 7.33 -9.63
N ARG A 141 12.06 8.49 -9.00
CA ARG A 141 11.75 8.57 -7.56
C ARG A 141 10.51 7.76 -7.15
N SER A 142 9.54 7.60 -8.05
CA SER A 142 8.35 6.79 -7.79
C SER A 142 8.70 5.31 -7.71
N ASP A 143 9.68 4.85 -8.49
CA ASP A 143 10.18 3.48 -8.44
C ASP A 143 10.98 3.23 -7.17
N ALA A 144 11.81 4.20 -6.78
CA ALA A 144 12.52 4.17 -5.50
C ALA A 144 11.53 4.02 -4.35
N PHE A 145 10.44 4.81 -4.35
CA PHE A 145 9.37 4.69 -3.35
C PHE A 145 8.64 3.35 -3.38
N SER A 146 8.26 2.87 -4.57
CA SER A 146 7.56 1.60 -4.71
C SER A 146 8.39 0.42 -4.17
N ILE A 147 9.63 0.32 -4.61
CA ILE A 147 10.53 -0.77 -4.22
C ILE A 147 10.87 -0.68 -2.74
N THR A 148 11.20 0.52 -2.26
CA THR A 148 11.62 0.73 -0.87
C THR A 148 10.51 0.38 0.12
N THR A 149 9.30 0.87 -0.11
CA THR A 149 8.20 0.68 0.84
C THR A 149 7.81 -0.80 0.96
N ILE A 150 7.73 -1.53 -0.16
CA ILE A 150 7.45 -2.96 -0.16
C ILE A 150 8.58 -3.75 0.50
N ALA A 151 9.84 -3.48 0.11
CA ALA A 151 10.99 -4.19 0.67
C ALA A 151 11.11 -3.98 2.19
N SER A 152 10.82 -2.77 2.66
CA SER A 152 10.93 -2.39 4.07
C SER A 152 9.83 -2.99 4.94
N ILE A 153 8.59 -3.08 4.46
CA ILE A 153 7.55 -3.80 5.23
C ILE A 153 7.73 -5.32 5.18
N TRP A 154 8.26 -5.86 4.07
CA TRP A 154 8.62 -7.27 4.00
C TRP A 154 9.71 -7.62 5.02
N SER A 155 10.71 -6.75 5.21
CA SER A 155 11.76 -6.97 6.23
C SER A 155 11.23 -6.91 7.66
N LEU A 156 10.05 -6.32 7.87
CA LEU A 156 9.31 -6.31 9.13
C LEU A 156 8.32 -7.49 9.28
N ASP A 157 8.48 -8.53 8.44
CA ASP A 157 7.67 -9.75 8.46
C ASP A 157 6.16 -9.47 8.27
N ALA A 158 5.84 -8.53 7.37
CA ALA A 158 4.47 -8.21 7.02
C ALA A 158 3.64 -9.45 6.65
N PRO A 159 2.38 -9.52 7.11
CA PRO A 159 1.45 -10.56 6.67
C PRO A 159 1.37 -10.65 5.15
N TYR A 160 1.29 -11.88 4.63
CA TYR A 160 1.35 -12.09 3.18
C TYR A 160 0.18 -11.43 2.43
N ASP A 161 -1.02 -11.45 3.02
CA ASP A 161 -2.19 -10.74 2.51
C ASP A 161 -2.02 -9.21 2.52
N PHE A 162 -1.27 -8.64 3.48
CA PHE A 162 -0.89 -7.24 3.44
C PHE A 162 0.07 -6.93 2.28
N LEU A 163 1.05 -7.81 2.04
CA LEU A 163 1.93 -7.70 0.86
C LEU A 163 1.14 -7.77 -0.45
N LYS A 164 0.08 -8.59 -0.53
CA LYS A 164 -0.81 -8.63 -1.71
C LYS A 164 -1.48 -7.30 -2.00
N CYS A 165 -1.81 -6.50 -0.99
CA CYS A 165 -2.32 -5.14 -1.19
C CYS A 165 -1.28 -4.26 -1.90
N SER A 166 0.00 -4.39 -1.55
CA SER A 166 1.10 -3.66 -2.18
C SER A 166 1.36 -4.11 -3.62
N GLU A 167 1.19 -5.40 -3.90
CA GLU A 167 1.35 -5.95 -5.24
C GLU A 167 0.34 -5.33 -6.21
N TRP A 168 -0.89 -5.14 -5.73
CA TRP A 168 -1.95 -4.46 -6.48
C TRP A 168 -1.75 -2.93 -6.54
N HIS A 169 -1.56 -2.28 -5.39
CA HIS A 169 -1.45 -0.82 -5.31
C HIS A 169 -0.12 -0.28 -5.87
N ASN A 170 0.88 -1.15 -6.03
CA ASN A 170 2.24 -0.93 -6.51
C ASN A 170 3.27 -0.35 -5.54
N HIS A 171 2.85 -0.03 -4.32
CA HIS A 171 3.70 0.43 -3.22
C HIS A 171 2.94 0.29 -1.90
N ILE A 172 3.64 0.53 -0.79
CA ILE A 172 3.00 0.70 0.52
C ILE A 172 3.06 2.17 0.91
N CYS A 173 1.92 2.67 1.36
CA CYS A 173 1.82 3.98 1.98
C CYS A 173 0.84 3.88 3.15
N PRO A 174 0.81 4.88 4.06
CA PRO A 174 -0.09 4.85 5.21
C PRO A 174 -1.57 4.67 4.85
N GLY A 175 -1.97 5.02 3.63
CA GLY A 175 -3.32 4.76 3.17
C GLY A 175 -3.64 3.33 2.74
N VAL A 176 -2.67 2.59 2.20
CA VAL A 176 -2.82 1.13 2.00
C VAL A 176 -2.89 0.44 3.36
N SER A 177 -2.02 0.84 4.30
CA SER A 177 -2.02 0.38 5.69
C SER A 177 -3.36 0.64 6.38
N ALA A 178 -3.94 1.84 6.20
CA ALA A 178 -5.29 2.16 6.67
C ALA A 178 -6.36 1.25 6.07
N GLY A 179 -6.30 0.95 4.77
CA GLY A 179 -7.25 0.04 4.13
C GLY A 179 -7.16 -1.41 4.61
N TYR A 180 -5.95 -1.88 4.94
CA TYR A 180 -5.75 -3.18 5.59
C TYR A 180 -6.40 -3.22 6.97
N LEU A 181 -6.16 -2.19 7.81
CA LEU A 181 -6.76 -2.06 9.14
C LEU A 181 -8.29 -1.94 9.08
N ILE A 182 -8.82 -1.12 8.16
CA ILE A 182 -10.27 -1.01 7.91
C ILE A 182 -10.86 -2.37 7.53
N THR A 183 -10.18 -3.13 6.67
CA THR A 183 -10.65 -4.46 6.29
C THR A 183 -10.67 -5.42 7.48
N GLY A 184 -9.61 -5.42 8.30
CA GLY A 184 -9.56 -6.19 9.55
C GLY A 184 -10.74 -5.85 10.48
N TYR A 185 -11.00 -4.55 10.68
CA TYR A 185 -12.14 -4.09 11.48
C TYR A 185 -13.48 -4.60 10.93
N ILE A 186 -13.68 -4.49 9.61
CA ILE A 186 -14.91 -4.95 8.93
C ILE A 186 -15.11 -6.46 9.15
N GLN A 187 -14.06 -7.26 8.96
CA GLN A 187 -14.14 -8.71 9.12
C GLN A 187 -14.42 -9.14 10.57
N GLN A 188 -13.85 -8.41 11.55
CA GLN A 188 -14.06 -8.69 12.97
C GLN A 188 -15.47 -8.27 13.45
N ASN A 189 -15.97 -7.11 13.02
CA ASN A 189 -17.17 -6.50 13.59
C ASN A 189 -18.44 -6.71 12.75
N TYR A 190 -18.33 -6.90 11.43
CA TYR A 190 -19.46 -7.06 10.53
C TYR A 190 -19.50 -8.38 9.76
N PRO A 191 -19.13 -9.55 10.35
CA PRO A 191 -18.95 -10.80 9.61
C PRO A 191 -20.19 -11.21 8.82
N LEU A 192 -20.00 -11.60 7.56
CA LEU A 192 -21.08 -12.05 6.67
C LEU A 192 -21.74 -13.33 7.18
N LYS A 193 -23.07 -13.36 7.13
CA LYS A 193 -23.89 -14.56 7.25
C LYS A 193 -24.20 -15.11 5.86
N ARG A 194 -24.74 -16.33 5.80
CA ARG A 194 -25.18 -16.95 4.54
C ARG A 194 -26.18 -16.05 3.81
N GLY A 195 -25.90 -15.77 2.55
CA GLY A 195 -26.74 -14.91 1.70
C GLY A 195 -26.48 -13.41 1.85
N GLU A 196 -25.52 -13.02 2.70
CA GLU A 196 -25.06 -11.63 2.81
C GLU A 196 -23.81 -11.42 1.95
N LYS A 197 -23.66 -10.20 1.43
CA LYS A 197 -22.46 -9.73 0.72
C LYS A 197 -22.07 -8.34 1.18
N TYR A 198 -20.80 -7.99 1.03
CA TYR A 198 -20.37 -6.61 1.19
C TYR A 198 -20.52 -5.84 -0.12
N ILE A 199 -20.83 -4.57 0.01
CA ILE A 199 -20.74 -3.55 -1.02
C ILE A 199 -19.99 -2.38 -0.38
N TRP A 200 -19.01 -1.82 -1.07
CA TRP A 200 -18.21 -0.70 -0.58
C TRP A 200 -18.44 0.56 -1.41
N ILE A 201 -18.88 1.64 -0.77
CA ILE A 201 -18.95 2.95 -1.39
C ILE A 201 -17.65 3.69 -1.05
N ALA A 202 -16.71 3.70 -1.99
CA ALA A 202 -15.42 4.37 -1.87
C ALA A 202 -15.60 5.88 -2.07
N SER A 203 -15.88 6.59 -0.97
CA SER A 203 -16.14 8.02 -0.97
C SER A 203 -15.69 8.66 0.35
N PRO A 204 -14.70 9.57 0.38
CA PRO A 204 -13.83 9.90 -0.72
C PRO A 204 -12.93 8.71 -1.12
N PRO A 205 -12.49 8.62 -2.39
CA PRO A 205 -11.63 7.55 -2.85
C PRO A 205 -10.15 7.88 -2.63
N TRP A 206 -9.39 6.92 -2.11
CA TRP A 206 -7.94 7.02 -1.91
C TRP A 206 -7.33 5.63 -1.66
N CYS A 207 -6.02 5.55 -1.40
CA CYS A 207 -5.23 4.31 -1.43
C CYS A 207 -5.82 3.11 -0.65
N LYS A 208 -6.60 3.36 0.40
CA LYS A 208 -7.28 2.30 1.16
C LYS A 208 -8.21 1.43 0.32
N ASP A 209 -8.79 1.97 -0.74
CA ASP A 209 -9.80 1.27 -1.54
C ASP A 209 -9.16 0.11 -2.30
N ASP A 210 -7.90 0.26 -2.70
CA ASP A 210 -7.11 -0.81 -3.32
C ASP A 210 -6.85 -1.98 -2.35
N ALA A 211 -6.59 -1.70 -1.07
CA ALA A 211 -6.48 -2.75 -0.05
C ALA A 211 -7.85 -3.41 0.21
N ILE A 212 -8.92 -2.62 0.34
CA ILE A 212 -10.29 -3.13 0.57
C ILE A 212 -10.75 -4.03 -0.58
N GLN A 213 -10.56 -3.63 -1.84
CA GLN A 213 -10.95 -4.49 -2.97
C GLN A 213 -10.11 -5.75 -3.04
N THR A 214 -8.81 -5.68 -2.70
CA THR A 214 -7.90 -6.82 -2.76
C THR A 214 -8.29 -7.87 -1.73
N LEU A 215 -8.59 -7.44 -0.51
CA LEU A 215 -8.83 -8.33 0.64
C LEU A 215 -10.29 -8.82 0.74
N LEU A 216 -11.25 -7.98 0.35
CA LEU A 216 -12.69 -8.31 0.42
C LEU A 216 -13.28 -8.73 -0.93
N ASP A 217 -12.47 -8.79 -1.98
CA ASP A 217 -12.88 -9.12 -3.34
C ASP A 217 -13.95 -8.16 -3.91
N LEU A 218 -13.84 -6.88 -3.54
CA LEU A 218 -14.83 -5.84 -3.87
C LEU A 218 -14.39 -4.99 -5.04
N THR A 219 -14.62 -5.44 -6.28
CA THR A 219 -14.19 -4.67 -7.47
C THR A 219 -15.34 -3.92 -8.13
N PRO A 220 -15.07 -2.78 -8.81
CA PRO A 220 -16.08 -2.11 -9.64
C PRO A 220 -16.70 -3.03 -10.69
N GLY A 221 -15.90 -3.92 -11.30
CA GLY A 221 -16.38 -4.89 -12.29
C GLY A 221 -17.34 -5.94 -11.72
N LYS A 222 -17.19 -6.29 -10.43
CA LYS A 222 -18.11 -7.18 -9.69
C LYS A 222 -19.36 -6.45 -9.19
N ARG A 223 -19.47 -5.14 -9.42
CA ARG A 223 -20.54 -4.27 -8.91
C ARG A 223 -20.66 -4.35 -7.39
N SER A 224 -19.53 -4.46 -6.72
CA SER A 224 -19.42 -4.55 -5.26
C SER A 224 -18.57 -3.42 -4.68
N MET A 225 -18.03 -2.56 -5.54
CA MET A 225 -17.43 -1.28 -5.15
C MET A 225 -17.92 -0.16 -6.07
N PHE A 226 -18.25 0.98 -5.48
CA PHE A 226 -18.70 2.18 -6.19
C PHE A 226 -17.84 3.37 -5.76
N VAL A 227 -17.03 3.88 -6.68
CA VAL A 227 -16.06 4.95 -6.43
C VAL A 227 -16.72 6.30 -6.69
N LYS A 228 -16.72 7.18 -5.68
CA LYS A 228 -17.41 8.48 -5.74
C LYS A 228 -16.54 9.58 -5.15
N GLN A 229 -16.04 10.44 -6.03
CA GLN A 229 -15.31 11.64 -5.66
C GLN A 229 -16.24 12.66 -4.98
N LEU A 230 -15.71 13.38 -4.00
CA LEU A 230 -16.33 14.54 -3.38
C LEU A 230 -15.51 15.79 -3.74
N SER A 231 -16.15 16.96 -3.73
CA SER A 231 -15.42 18.23 -3.76
C SER A 231 -14.76 18.52 -2.41
N GLU A 232 -13.78 19.42 -2.37
CA GLU A 232 -13.13 19.82 -1.11
C GLU A 232 -14.15 20.36 -0.08
N GLU A 233 -15.15 21.11 -0.53
CA GLU A 233 -16.22 21.62 0.34
C GLU A 233 -17.08 20.50 0.90
N GLN A 234 -17.39 19.49 0.08
CA GLN A 234 -18.16 18.32 0.52
C GLN A 234 -17.39 17.46 1.50
N GLU A 235 -16.09 17.25 1.28
CA GLU A 235 -15.23 16.53 2.22
C GLU A 235 -15.12 17.26 3.56
N ALA A 236 -15.07 18.60 3.54
CA ALA A 236 -15.00 19.42 4.75
C ALA A 236 -16.27 19.38 5.63
N GLU A 237 -17.42 18.98 5.08
CA GLU A 237 -18.66 18.77 5.84
C GLU A 237 -18.68 17.43 6.59
N LEU A 238 -17.80 16.48 6.22
CA LEU A 238 -17.77 15.15 6.81
C LEU A 238 -16.91 15.10 8.08
N PRO A 239 -17.20 14.15 9.00
CA PRO A 239 -16.29 13.84 10.09
C PRO A 239 -14.87 13.56 9.59
N ALA A 240 -13.86 14.10 10.27
CA ALA A 240 -12.47 13.90 9.91
C ALA A 240 -12.13 12.40 9.81
N GLY A 241 -11.36 12.03 8.80
CA GLY A 241 -10.98 10.63 8.57
C GLY A 241 -12.08 9.76 7.99
N THR A 242 -13.23 10.31 7.56
CA THR A 242 -14.25 9.53 6.82
C THR A 242 -13.60 8.80 5.65
N ALA A 243 -13.71 7.47 5.68
CA ALA A 243 -13.08 6.57 4.73
C ALA A 243 -14.09 6.17 3.64
N GLY A 244 -15.29 5.78 4.03
CA GLY A 244 -16.28 5.30 3.09
C GLY A 244 -17.43 4.63 3.78
N ILE A 245 -18.27 3.96 2.99
CA ILE A 245 -19.47 3.30 3.49
C ILE A 245 -19.40 1.82 3.19
N LEU A 246 -19.42 1.00 4.23
CA LEU A 246 -19.70 -0.42 4.11
C LEU A 246 -21.22 -0.61 4.05
N VAL A 247 -21.70 -1.36 3.07
CA VAL A 247 -23.05 -1.93 3.08
C VAL A 247 -22.97 -3.44 3.17
N LYS A 248 -23.52 -4.00 4.24
CA LYS A 248 -23.71 -5.42 4.42
C LYS A 248 -25.12 -5.80 3.97
N TRP A 249 -25.22 -6.36 2.77
CA TRP A 249 -26.50 -6.53 2.06
C TRP A 249 -26.98 -7.98 2.06
N ASN A 250 -28.25 -8.22 2.41
CA ASN A 250 -28.90 -9.51 2.21
C ASN A 250 -29.84 -9.45 1.00
N GLU A 251 -29.45 -10.14 -0.07
CA GLU A 251 -30.14 -10.05 -1.36
C GLU A 251 -31.53 -10.71 -1.35
N THR A 252 -31.70 -11.79 -0.59
CA THR A 252 -33.00 -12.48 -0.49
C THR A 252 -34.00 -11.68 0.33
N ALA A 253 -33.53 -10.99 1.37
CA ALA A 253 -34.38 -10.20 2.26
C ALA A 253 -34.64 -8.77 1.74
N GLY A 254 -33.89 -8.31 0.73
CA GLY A 254 -34.01 -6.95 0.19
C GLY A 254 -33.69 -5.85 1.21
N LYS A 255 -32.80 -6.14 2.17
CA LYS A 255 -32.39 -5.23 3.24
C LYS A 255 -30.94 -5.46 3.67
N GLY A 256 -30.33 -4.46 4.27
CA GLY A 256 -28.98 -4.54 4.80
C GLY A 256 -28.69 -3.53 5.91
N THR A 257 -27.44 -3.51 6.34
CA THR A 257 -26.90 -2.53 7.30
C THR A 257 -25.80 -1.73 6.62
N GLY A 258 -25.88 -0.42 6.71
CA GLY A 258 -24.89 0.53 6.23
C GLY A 258 -24.07 1.08 7.40
N VAL A 259 -22.78 1.27 7.19
CA VAL A 259 -21.82 1.73 8.20
C VAL A 259 -20.89 2.74 7.55
N VAL A 260 -20.84 3.96 8.09
CA VAL A 260 -19.85 4.97 7.70
C VAL A 260 -18.61 4.78 8.56
N VAL A 261 -17.52 4.41 7.90
CA VAL A 261 -16.25 4.07 8.54
C VAL A 261 -15.33 5.28 8.52
N GLN A 262 -14.62 5.51 9.62
CA GLN A 262 -13.56 6.51 9.76
C GLN A 262 -12.23 5.84 10.08
N PHE A 263 -11.14 6.49 9.67
CA PHE A 263 -9.79 6.15 10.07
C PHE A 263 -9.18 7.28 10.92
N ASN A 264 -8.75 6.93 12.13
CA ASN A 264 -8.17 7.85 13.10
C ASN A 264 -6.70 8.12 12.77
N TRP A 265 -6.49 9.10 11.89
CA TRP A 265 -5.16 9.56 11.51
C TRP A 265 -4.35 10.14 12.66
N THR A 266 -5.01 10.70 13.69
CA THR A 266 -4.32 11.23 14.87
C THR A 266 -3.61 10.10 15.60
N GLU A 267 -4.31 8.99 15.88
CA GLU A 267 -3.72 7.83 16.55
C GLU A 267 -2.67 7.15 15.66
N ALA A 268 -2.94 7.00 14.37
CA ALA A 268 -1.99 6.44 13.40
C ALA A 268 -0.66 7.22 13.37
N ASN A 269 -0.74 8.55 13.38
CA ASN A 269 0.44 9.42 13.43
C ASN A 269 1.13 9.40 14.79
N ALA A 270 0.36 9.32 15.89
CA ALA A 270 0.90 9.24 17.24
C ALA A 270 1.74 7.97 17.44
N VAL A 271 1.21 6.79 17.10
CA VAL A 271 1.98 5.53 17.20
C VAL A 271 3.19 5.49 16.25
N SER A 272 3.15 6.31 15.20
CA SER A 272 4.22 6.43 14.22
C SER A 272 5.28 7.48 14.56
N ASN A 273 5.15 8.18 15.71
CA ASN A 273 5.99 9.31 16.07
C ASN A 273 6.07 10.37 14.96
N LEU A 274 4.93 10.66 14.31
CA LEU A 274 4.84 11.56 13.16
C LEU A 274 3.91 12.73 13.42
N ASN A 275 4.26 13.88 12.85
CA ASN A 275 3.32 14.96 12.63
C ASN A 275 2.67 14.77 11.24
N GLY A 276 1.35 14.81 11.15
CA GLY A 276 0.63 14.61 9.88
C GLY A 276 1.03 15.59 8.77
N SER A 277 1.52 16.78 9.12
CA SER A 277 2.06 17.74 8.14
C SER A 277 3.33 17.25 7.43
N SER A 278 4.08 16.30 8.02
CA SER A 278 5.27 15.70 7.41
C SER A 278 4.95 14.96 6.10
N TYR A 279 3.71 14.51 5.90
CA TYR A 279 3.27 13.90 4.64
C TYR A 279 3.12 14.92 3.49
N PHE A 280 3.03 16.21 3.81
CA PHE A 280 2.78 17.30 2.86
C PHE A 280 3.79 18.44 3.04
N PRO A 281 5.11 18.16 2.95
CA PRO A 281 6.10 19.19 3.14
C PRO A 281 6.15 20.15 1.94
N PRO A 282 6.70 21.37 2.09
CA PRO A 282 6.92 22.28 0.98
C PRO A 282 7.73 21.62 -0.14
N GLY A 283 7.26 21.78 -1.38
CA GLY A 283 7.86 21.12 -2.56
C GLY A 283 7.40 19.67 -2.78
N PHE A 284 6.54 19.12 -1.92
CA PHE A 284 5.93 17.79 -2.05
C PHE A 284 6.98 16.72 -2.41
N THR A 285 6.82 16.06 -3.56
CA THR A 285 7.67 14.97 -4.05
C THR A 285 9.12 15.36 -4.36
N ALA A 286 9.45 16.65 -4.38
CA ALA A 286 10.84 17.14 -4.48
C ALA A 286 11.55 17.22 -3.12
N ASN A 287 10.81 17.09 -2.02
CA ASN A 287 11.34 17.11 -0.67
C ASN A 287 11.44 15.65 -0.14
N PRO A 288 12.63 15.16 0.24
CA PRO A 288 12.80 13.81 0.78
C PRO A 288 11.86 13.46 1.94
N LEU A 289 11.47 14.46 2.75
CA LEU A 289 10.52 14.29 3.85
C LEU A 289 9.17 13.72 3.39
N PHE A 290 8.75 14.00 2.15
CA PHE A 290 7.52 13.45 1.59
C PHE A 290 7.56 11.91 1.56
N TRP A 291 8.73 11.34 1.27
CA TRP A 291 8.91 9.91 1.12
C TRP A 291 9.26 9.23 2.44
N THR A 292 10.18 9.81 3.21
CA THR A 292 10.64 9.25 4.50
C THR A 292 9.51 9.26 5.54
N SER A 293 8.66 10.29 5.56
CA SER A 293 7.50 10.32 6.47
C SER A 293 6.52 9.18 6.21
N ARG A 294 6.25 8.86 4.94
CA ARG A 294 5.35 7.74 4.57
C ARG A 294 5.93 6.41 5.03
N LEU A 295 7.21 6.19 4.76
CA LEU A 295 7.91 4.99 5.18
C LEU A 295 7.88 4.81 6.71
N LYS A 296 8.14 5.88 7.47
CA LYS A 296 8.04 5.86 8.93
C LYS A 296 6.61 5.59 9.43
N GLY A 297 5.61 6.15 8.75
CA GLY A 297 4.20 5.90 9.04
C GLY A 297 3.85 4.42 8.91
N ASP A 298 4.32 3.78 7.84
CA ASP A 298 4.10 2.35 7.63
C ASP A 298 4.82 1.50 8.68
N TRP A 299 6.06 1.83 9.04
CA TRP A 299 6.79 1.16 10.14
C TRP A 299 6.08 1.27 11.49
N GLY A 300 5.48 2.42 11.78
CA GLY A 300 4.71 2.64 13.00
C GLY A 300 3.48 1.73 13.08
N LEU A 301 2.73 1.63 11.98
CA LEU A 301 1.50 0.84 11.91
C LEU A 301 1.70 -0.67 11.94
N MET A 302 2.89 -1.17 11.56
CA MET A 302 3.18 -2.62 11.50
C MET A 302 2.86 -3.40 12.77
N LEU A 303 3.03 -2.81 13.96
CA LEU A 303 2.73 -3.50 15.23
C LEU A 303 1.24 -3.67 15.54
N TYR A 304 0.38 -2.98 14.79
CA TYR A 304 -1.03 -2.88 15.11
C TYR A 304 -1.93 -3.42 14.01
N LEU A 305 -1.37 -4.14 13.03
CA LEU A 305 -2.13 -4.77 11.94
C LEU A 305 -3.19 -5.76 12.43
N ASP A 306 -3.05 -6.29 13.65
CA ASP A 306 -4.01 -7.19 14.31
C ASP A 306 -4.98 -6.49 15.27
N SER A 307 -4.82 -5.18 15.49
CA SER A 307 -5.57 -4.36 16.45
C SER A 307 -6.30 -3.19 15.75
N PRO A 308 -7.12 -3.46 14.73
CA PRO A 308 -7.70 -2.42 13.88
C PRO A 308 -8.69 -1.49 14.59
N GLU A 309 -9.33 -1.94 15.67
CA GLU A 309 -10.23 -1.15 16.54
C GLU A 309 -9.55 0.06 17.17
N LYS A 310 -8.20 0.07 17.22
CA LYS A 310 -7.43 1.23 17.67
C LYS A 310 -7.50 2.41 16.72
N PHE A 311 -7.70 2.16 15.42
CA PHE A 311 -7.67 3.20 14.38
C PHE A 311 -8.97 3.34 13.62
N VAL A 312 -9.90 2.38 13.73
CA VAL A 312 -11.13 2.39 12.94
C VAL A 312 -12.31 2.73 13.84
N GLU A 313 -13.03 3.78 13.45
CA GLU A 313 -14.21 4.28 14.16
C GLU A 313 -15.44 4.22 13.25
N VAL A 314 -16.63 4.21 13.87
CA VAL A 314 -17.91 4.21 13.14
C VAL A 314 -18.59 5.56 13.37
N ALA A 315 -18.73 6.35 12.29
CA ALA A 315 -19.42 7.64 12.34
C ALA A 315 -20.93 7.47 12.45
N LYS A 316 -21.47 6.44 11.78
CA LYS A 316 -22.90 6.20 11.63
C LYS A 316 -23.20 4.77 11.23
N GLU A 317 -24.20 4.17 11.86
CA GLU A 317 -24.87 2.96 11.37
C GLU A 317 -26.31 3.29 10.95
N PHE A 318 -26.83 2.58 9.94
CA PHE A 318 -28.18 2.79 9.41
C PHE A 318 -28.73 1.54 8.71
N ASP A 319 -30.06 1.43 8.64
CA ASP A 319 -30.72 0.41 7.83
C ASP A 319 -30.69 0.78 6.35
N VAL A 320 -30.46 -0.21 5.49
CA VAL A 320 -30.42 -0.05 4.03
C VAL A 320 -31.60 -0.80 3.42
N THR A 321 -32.42 -0.09 2.64
CA THR A 321 -33.46 -0.67 1.78
C THR A 321 -32.95 -0.88 0.36
N SER A 322 -33.72 -1.57 -0.48
CA SER A 322 -33.34 -1.78 -1.88
C SER A 322 -33.28 -0.47 -2.66
N GLU A 323 -34.19 0.46 -2.37
CA GLU A 323 -34.23 1.79 -2.97
C GLU A 323 -33.02 2.63 -2.55
N MET A 324 -32.66 2.60 -1.26
CA MET A 324 -31.49 3.30 -0.76
C MET A 324 -30.20 2.72 -1.35
N LEU A 325 -30.06 1.39 -1.40
CA LEU A 325 -28.89 0.76 -2.01
C LEU A 325 -28.74 1.21 -3.47
N SER A 326 -29.83 1.19 -4.24
CA SER A 326 -29.83 1.67 -5.63
C SER A 326 -29.31 3.11 -5.75
N LEU A 327 -29.71 4.02 -4.85
CA LEU A 327 -29.21 5.40 -4.81
C LEU A 327 -27.72 5.48 -4.44
N LEU A 328 -27.29 4.69 -3.46
CA LEU A 328 -25.88 4.61 -3.05
C LEU A 328 -24.98 4.13 -4.19
N GLU A 329 -25.48 3.27 -5.08
CA GLU A 329 -24.75 2.74 -6.24
C GLU A 329 -24.71 3.71 -7.44
N MET A 330 -25.69 4.61 -7.56
CA MET A 330 -25.85 5.46 -8.76
C MET A 330 -24.77 6.54 -8.90
N ALA A 331 -24.24 6.71 -10.12
CA ALA A 331 -23.37 7.84 -10.44
C ALA A 331 -24.10 9.18 -10.26
N GLY A 332 -23.38 10.22 -9.81
CA GLY A 332 -23.95 11.56 -9.59
C GLY A 332 -24.76 11.72 -8.29
N VAL A 333 -24.99 10.64 -7.54
CA VAL A 333 -25.63 10.70 -6.22
C VAL A 333 -24.57 10.81 -5.12
N ASN A 334 -24.64 11.88 -4.33
CA ASN A 334 -23.81 12.02 -3.13
C ASN A 334 -24.36 11.07 -2.04
N PRO A 335 -23.60 10.02 -1.65
CA PRO A 335 -24.10 9.01 -0.73
C PRO A 335 -24.34 9.57 0.68
N TYR A 336 -23.61 10.60 1.08
CA TYR A 336 -23.71 11.22 2.40
C TYR A 336 -24.96 12.09 2.56
N VAL A 337 -25.49 12.64 1.47
CA VAL A 337 -26.79 13.31 1.46
C VAL A 337 -27.92 12.29 1.63
N GLU A 338 -27.84 11.16 0.91
CA GLU A 338 -28.87 10.12 0.95
C GLU A 338 -29.01 9.46 2.32
N ILE A 339 -27.89 9.28 3.03
CA ILE A 339 -27.91 8.75 4.39
C ILE A 339 -28.15 9.85 5.44
N GLY A 340 -28.33 11.11 5.04
CA GLY A 340 -28.60 12.23 5.95
C GLY A 340 -27.43 12.61 6.86
N MET A 341 -26.19 12.53 6.36
CA MET A 341 -24.99 13.09 7.01
C MET A 341 -24.59 14.46 6.45
N MET A 342 -25.12 14.83 5.27
CA MET A 342 -24.91 16.12 4.65
C MET A 342 -26.24 16.78 4.29
N GLY A 343 -26.25 18.12 4.24
CA GLY A 343 -27.38 18.86 3.72
C GLY A 343 -27.54 18.66 2.21
N LYS A 344 -28.76 18.79 1.68
CA LYS A 344 -28.96 18.90 0.23
C LYS A 344 -28.41 20.24 -0.22
N THR A 345 -27.22 20.26 -0.80
CA THR A 345 -26.72 21.46 -1.48
C THR A 345 -27.53 21.65 -2.75
N THR A 346 -28.32 22.73 -2.83
CA THR A 346 -28.88 23.20 -4.11
C THR A 346 -27.72 23.62 -4.99
N VAL A 347 -27.39 22.81 -6.00
CA VAL A 347 -26.50 23.20 -7.10
C VAL A 347 -27.28 24.11 -8.04
#